data_AF-A0A820MKQ7-F1
#
_entry.id   AF-A0A820MKQ7-F1
#
_cell.length_a   1.000
_cell.length_b   1.000
_cell.length_c   1.000
_cell.angle_alpha   90.00
_cell.angle_beta   90.00
_cell.angle_gamma   90.00
#
_symmetry.space_group_name_H-M   'P 1'
#
loop_
_entity.id
_entity.type
_entity.pdbx_description
1 polymer ?
#
loop_
_entity_poly.entity_id
_entity_poly.type
_entity_poly.pdbx_seq_one_letter_code
_entity_poly.pdbx_strand_id
1 'polypeptide(L)'
;NCLEYQSRRLKIRYGLTKKNNEASEYVHMLNATMCATTRTICAILENYQTDDGIVVPEVLKPLMPKKYSEKIPFIHQAPIEQESKTTTKVKK
;
A
#
# COMPACT_ATOMS: atom_id res chain seq x y z
N ASN A 1 3.21 -10.46 -15.29
CA ASN A 1 4.01 -10.53 -16.55
C ASN A 1 3.04 -10.31 -17.70
N CYS A 2 3.25 -9.28 -18.52
CA CYS A 2 2.35 -8.93 -19.63
C CYS A 2 2.90 -9.36 -21.00
N LEU A 3 4.06 -10.02 -21.03
CA LEU A 3 4.76 -10.41 -22.26
C LEU A 3 4.74 -9.24 -23.26
N GLU A 4 4.45 -9.52 -24.53
CA GLU A 4 4.36 -8.52 -25.58
C GLU A 4 2.99 -7.82 -25.72
N TYR A 5 1.96 -8.13 -24.90
CA TYR A 5 0.61 -7.61 -25.12
C TYR A 5 0.54 -6.07 -25.10
N GLN A 6 1.18 -5.47 -24.09
CA GLN A 6 1.23 -4.01 -23.93
C GLN A 6 2.13 -3.35 -25.00
N SER A 7 3.30 -3.93 -25.27
CA SER A 7 4.27 -3.39 -26.23
C SER A 7 3.79 -3.48 -27.67
N ARG A 8 2.98 -4.50 -28.02
CA ARG A 8 2.35 -4.65 -29.34
C ARG A 8 1.34 -3.54 -29.61
N ARG A 9 0.52 -3.16 -28.61
CA ARG A 9 -0.38 -1.99 -28.71
C ARG A 9 0.39 -0.65 -28.76
N LEU A 10 1.47 -0.53 -27.99
CA LEU A 10 2.29 0.69 -27.91
C LEU A 10 3.36 0.80 -29.01
N LYS A 11 3.46 -0.21 -29.90
CA LYS A 11 4.48 -0.31 -30.95
C LYS A 11 5.93 -0.27 -30.45
N ILE A 12 6.20 -0.79 -29.25
CA ILE A 12 7.56 -0.86 -28.66
C ILE A 12 8.26 -2.13 -29.14
N ARG A 13 9.15 -1.98 -30.12
CA ARG A 13 9.80 -3.11 -30.82
C ARG A 13 11.13 -3.49 -30.19
N TYR A 14 11.48 -4.76 -30.27
CA TYR A 14 12.81 -5.28 -30.01
C TYR A 14 13.65 -5.19 -31.30
N GLY A 15 14.61 -4.26 -31.33
CA GLY A 15 15.40 -3.97 -32.53
C GLY A 15 16.58 -4.93 -32.71
N LEU A 16 16.43 -5.93 -33.57
CA LEU A 16 17.52 -6.84 -33.98
C LEU A 16 18.09 -6.42 -35.34
N THR A 17 19.38 -6.08 -35.40
CA THR A 17 20.09 -5.66 -36.63
C THR A 17 20.50 -6.81 -37.55
N LYS A 18 20.36 -8.07 -37.12
CA LYS A 18 20.89 -9.25 -37.83
C LYS A 18 19.84 -10.18 -38.46
N LYS A 19 18.54 -9.91 -38.31
CA LYS A 19 17.48 -10.78 -38.84
C LYS A 19 16.94 -10.23 -40.16
N ASN A 20 17.24 -10.94 -41.25
CA ASN A 20 16.68 -10.69 -42.57
C ASN A 20 15.15 -10.84 -42.54
N ASN A 21 14.41 -9.73 -42.55
CA ASN A 21 12.98 -9.65 -42.84
C ASN A 21 12.02 -10.54 -42.00
N GLU A 22 12.41 -11.01 -40.81
CA GLU A 22 11.45 -11.55 -39.85
C GLU A 22 10.59 -10.43 -39.25
N ALA A 23 9.33 -10.75 -38.92
CA ALA A 23 8.44 -9.80 -38.26
C ALA A 23 9.11 -9.24 -37.00
N SER A 24 9.11 -7.90 -36.83
CA SER A 24 9.73 -7.29 -35.64
C SER A 24 9.11 -7.86 -34.36
N GLU A 25 9.95 -8.51 -33.54
CA GLU A 25 9.59 -8.95 -32.21
C GLU A 25 9.29 -7.74 -31.31
N TYR A 26 8.43 -7.92 -30.31
CA TYR A 26 8.07 -6.87 -29.34
C TYR A 26 8.71 -7.18 -27.98
N VAL A 27 9.08 -6.15 -27.23
CA VAL A 27 9.66 -6.33 -25.90
C VAL A 27 8.65 -6.92 -24.92
N HIS A 28 9.09 -7.71 -23.96
CA HIS A 28 8.24 -8.13 -22.85
C HIS A 28 8.11 -7.00 -21.81
N MET A 29 6.89 -6.74 -21.34
CA MET A 29 6.60 -5.74 -20.33
C MET A 29 6.18 -6.39 -19.00
N LEU A 30 6.73 -5.87 -17.90
CA LEU A 30 6.41 -6.29 -16.53
C LEU A 30 5.94 -5.08 -15.74
N ASN A 31 5.02 -5.33 -14.82
CA ASN A 31 4.54 -4.37 -13.84
C ASN A 31 4.35 -5.07 -12.49
N ALA A 32 4.65 -4.34 -11.42
CA ALA A 32 4.40 -4.76 -10.05
C ALA A 32 4.29 -3.51 -9.17
N THR A 33 3.25 -3.43 -8.35
CA THR A 33 3.14 -2.37 -7.33
C THR A 33 3.99 -2.76 -6.14
N MET A 34 5.06 -2.00 -5.87
CA MET A 34 5.94 -2.26 -4.72
C MET A 34 5.24 -1.99 -3.38
N CYS A 35 4.51 -0.87 -3.27
CA CYS A 35 3.87 -0.45 -2.04
C CYS A 35 2.56 0.27 -2.33
N ALA A 36 1.45 -0.23 -1.78
CA ALA A 36 0.15 0.43 -1.81
C ALA A 36 -0.06 1.11 -0.46
N THR A 37 0.32 2.39 -0.38
CA THR A 37 0.55 3.12 0.89
C THR A 37 -0.52 2.92 1.95
N THR A 38 -1.80 3.09 1.62
CA THR A 38 -2.91 2.93 2.58
C THR A 38 -3.02 1.51 3.13
N ARG A 39 -2.88 0.50 2.27
CA ARG A 39 -2.90 -0.92 2.67
C ARG A 39 -1.66 -1.29 3.50
N THR A 40 -0.51 -0.78 3.10
CA THR A 40 0.75 -0.98 3.84
C THR A 40 0.67 -0.32 5.22
N ILE A 41 0.05 0.85 5.34
CA ILE A 41 -0.20 1.49 6.64
C ILE A 41 -1.08 0.60 7.51
N CYS A 42 -2.21 0.08 7.01
CA CYS A 42 -3.05 -0.85 7.79
C CYS A 42 -2.25 -2.06 8.30
N ALA A 43 -1.46 -2.68 7.43
CA ALA A 43 -0.60 -3.80 7.82
C ALA A 43 0.44 -3.41 8.89
N ILE A 44 1.03 -2.22 8.81
CA ILE A 44 1.96 -1.72 9.84
C ILE A 44 1.23 -1.50 11.16
N LEU A 45 0.05 -0.87 11.13
CA LEU A 45 -0.76 -0.62 12.33
C LEU A 45 -1.10 -1.92 13.05
N GLU A 46 -1.49 -2.97 12.33
CA GLU A 46 -1.82 -4.27 12.93
C GLU A 46 -0.58 -5.02 13.46
N ASN A 47 0.51 -5.08 12.68
CA ASN A 47 1.67 -5.89 13.04
C ASN A 47 2.60 -5.25 14.08
N TYR A 48 2.56 -3.93 14.24
CA TYR A 48 3.43 -3.19 15.16
C TYR A 48 2.66 -2.53 16.33
N GLN A 49 1.41 -2.94 16.57
CA GLN A 49 0.61 -2.47 17.70
C GLN A 49 1.18 -2.97 19.05
N THR A 50 1.17 -2.08 20.04
CA THR A 50 1.41 -2.34 21.46
C THR A 50 0.26 -1.75 22.30
N ASP A 51 0.25 -1.95 23.61
CA ASP A 51 -0.84 -1.52 24.49
C ASP A 51 -1.11 -0.01 24.47
N ASP A 52 -0.08 0.79 24.19
CA ASP A 52 -0.05 2.26 24.27
C ASP A 52 0.24 2.96 22.92
N GLY A 53 0.39 2.21 21.82
CA GLY A 53 0.60 2.81 20.50
C GLY A 53 1.13 1.84 19.45
N ILE A 54 1.74 2.40 18.39
CA ILE A 54 2.31 1.65 17.27
C ILE A 54 3.81 1.91 17.20
N VAL A 55 4.63 0.87 17.27
CA VAL A 55 6.09 0.98 17.12
C VAL A 55 6.42 1.27 15.66
N VAL A 56 7.33 2.21 15.41
CA VAL A 56 7.75 2.53 14.03
C VAL A 56 8.78 1.49 13.56
N PRO A 57 8.56 0.83 12.39
CA PRO A 57 9.54 -0.08 11.80
C PRO A 57 10.91 0.57 11.62
N GLU A 58 11.99 -0.15 11.90
CA GLU A 58 13.37 0.38 11.90
C GLU A 58 13.73 1.14 10.63
N VAL A 59 13.36 0.60 9.48
CA VAL A 59 13.64 1.19 8.15
C VAL A 59 12.89 2.50 7.90
N LEU A 60 11.81 2.77 8.62
CA LEU A 60 11.01 4.00 8.49
C LEU A 60 11.46 5.09 9.47
N LYS A 61 12.14 4.75 10.59
CA LYS A 61 12.55 5.71 11.62
C LYS A 61 13.32 6.92 11.09
N PRO A 62 14.28 6.78 10.14
CA PRO A 62 15.03 7.94 9.60
C PRO A 62 14.17 8.91 8.78
N LEU A 63 13.02 8.44 8.28
CA LEU A 63 12.09 9.22 7.46
C LEU A 63 11.00 9.88 8.29
N MET A 64 10.90 9.55 9.58
CA MET A 64 9.87 10.05 10.48
C MET A 64 10.29 11.36 11.16
N PRO A 65 9.34 12.25 11.48
CA PRO A 65 9.62 13.39 12.36
C PRO A 65 10.16 12.94 13.73
N LYS A 66 11.07 13.71 14.33
CA LYS A 66 11.71 13.39 15.63
C LYS A 66 10.71 13.00 16.74
N LYS A 67 9.53 13.61 16.75
CA LYS A 67 8.46 13.33 17.74
C LYS A 67 7.92 11.89 17.65
N TYR A 68 7.93 11.30 16.46
CA TYR A 68 7.31 10.02 16.15
C TYR A 68 8.33 9.02 15.58
N SER A 69 9.63 9.20 15.85
CA SER A 69 10.67 8.35 15.28
C SER A 69 10.65 6.93 15.85
N GLU A 70 10.28 6.78 17.12
CA GLU A 70 10.24 5.47 17.79
C GLU A 70 8.84 4.87 17.85
N LYS A 71 7.83 5.70 18.15
CA LYS A 71 6.48 5.23 18.44
C LYS A 71 5.42 6.28 18.14
N ILE A 72 4.26 5.82 17.68
CA ILE A 72 3.05 6.61 17.47
C ILE A 72 2.06 6.27 18.59
N PRO A 73 1.86 7.14 19.60
CA PRO A 73 1.02 6.82 20.75
C PRO A 73 -0.48 6.87 20.41
N PHE A 74 -1.28 6.06 21.11
CA PHE A 74 -2.73 6.19 21.06
C PHE A 74 -3.17 7.44 21.83
N ILE A 75 -3.97 8.29 21.17
CA ILE A 75 -4.50 9.55 21.73
C ILE A 75 -6.01 9.49 22.01
N HIS A 76 -6.67 8.45 21.52
CA HIS A 76 -8.10 8.24 21.65
C HIS A 76 -8.36 6.81 22.13
N GLN A 77 -9.46 6.63 22.87
CA GLN A 77 -9.94 5.30 23.21
C GLN A 77 -10.45 4.60 21.95
N ALA A 78 -10.37 3.27 21.95
CA ALA A 78 -10.93 2.47 20.88
C ALA A 78 -12.42 2.79 20.70
N PRO A 79 -12.90 2.91 19.45
CA PRO A 79 -14.33 3.08 19.21
C PRO A 79 -15.05 1.81 19.63
N ILE A 80 -15.62 1.81 20.83
CA ILE A 80 -16.54 0.77 21.29
C ILE A 80 -17.85 1.00 20.54
N GLU A 81 -18.38 -0.03 19.88
CA GLU A 81 -19.75 0.01 19.39
C GLU A 81 -20.66 0.29 20.60
N GLN A 82 -21.19 1.51 20.70
CA GLN A 82 -22.22 1.80 21.68
C GLN A 82 -23.47 1.04 21.23
N GLU A 83 -23.70 -0.16 21.78
CA GLU A 83 -25.02 -0.75 21.78
C GLU A 83 -26.00 0.30 22.31
N SER A 84 -26.97 0.64 21.47
CA SER A 84 -27.93 1.73 21.61
C SER A 84 -28.52 1.86 23.02
N LYS A 85 -28.11 2.86 23.79
CA LYS A 85 -28.90 3.38 24.93
C LYS A 85 -29.80 4.51 24.46
N THR A 86 -30.75 4.19 23.59
CA THR A 86 -31.84 5.10 23.16
C THR A 86 -33.20 4.57 23.58
N THR A 87 -33.36 4.25 24.87
CA THR A 87 -34.69 4.04 25.48
C THR A 87 -34.69 4.60 26.89
N THR A 88 -34.72 5.91 27.03
CA THR A 88 -35.11 6.55 28.28
C THR A 88 -35.90 7.84 28.02
N LYS A 89 -37.23 7.71 28.20
CA LYS A 89 -38.16 8.72 28.74
C LYS A 89 -38.40 10.02 27.95
N VAL A 90 -39.49 10.08 27.17
CA VAL A 90 -40.57 11.09 27.30
C VAL A 90 -41.88 10.50 26.73
N LYS A 91 -42.77 10.04 27.61
CA LYS A 91 -44.23 10.13 27.39
C LYS A 91 -44.77 10.83 28.64
N LYS A 92 -45.10 12.10 28.47
CA LYS A 92 -45.96 12.86 29.36
C LYS A 92 -47.04 13.47 28.49
#